data_AF-A0A7Y0S503-F1
#
_entry.id   AF-A0A7Y0S503-F1
#
_cell.length_a   1.000
_cell.length_b   1.000
_cell.length_c   1.000
_cell.angle_alpha   90.00
_cell.angle_beta   90.00
_cell.angle_gamma   90.00
#
_symmetry.space_group_name_H-M   'P 1'
#
loop_
_entity.id
_entity.type
_entity.pdbx_description
1 polymer ?
#
loop_
_entity_poly.entity_id
_entity_poly.type
_entity_poly.pdbx_seq_one_letter_code
_entity_poly.pdbx_strand_id
1 'polypeptide(L)'
;PLCTSTIEDLADGTFQSAIPEVDDLEPSKVKRVVFCAGKVYFDLLEQRRNNEQDDVAIVRIEQLYPFPMEEVQAAIAQYTN
;
A
#
# COMPACT_ATOMS: atom_id res chain seq x y z
N PRO A 1 0.79 15.82 8.86
CA PRO A 1 -0.33 14.84 8.92
C PRO A 1 -0.15 13.87 7.74
N LEU A 2 -0.15 12.56 7.96
CA LEU A 2 0.10 11.58 6.87
C LEU A 2 -1.15 11.30 6.02
N CYS A 3 -2.34 11.59 6.55
CA CYS A 3 -3.61 11.45 5.85
C CYS A 3 -4.02 12.78 5.20
N THR A 4 -3.43 13.09 4.05
CA THR A 4 -3.75 14.28 3.23
C THR A 4 -3.63 13.94 1.76
N SER A 5 -4.47 14.55 0.92
CA SER A 5 -4.44 14.43 -0.53
C SER A 5 -4.26 15.80 -1.17
N THR A 6 -3.70 15.83 -2.37
CA THR A 6 -3.57 17.04 -3.20
C THR A 6 -4.88 17.37 -3.92
N ILE A 7 -4.96 18.53 -4.58
CA ILE A 7 -6.13 18.87 -5.41
C ILE A 7 -6.13 18.02 -6.67
N GLU A 8 -4.96 17.73 -7.22
CA GLU A 8 -4.74 16.91 -8.40
C GLU A 8 -5.22 15.47 -8.16
N ASP A 9 -4.96 14.90 -6.97
CA ASP A 9 -5.50 13.59 -6.59
C ASP A 9 -7.03 13.52 -6.64
N LEU A 10 -7.71 14.65 -6.43
CA LEU A 10 -9.17 14.76 -6.52
C LEU A 10 -9.65 15.08 -7.93
N ALA A 11 -8.93 15.94 -8.66
CA ALA A 11 -9.34 16.42 -9.98
C ALA A 11 -9.16 15.33 -11.05
N ASP A 12 -8.03 14.62 -11.00
CA ASP A 12 -7.60 13.67 -12.03
C ASP A 12 -7.54 12.21 -11.51
N GLY A 13 -7.59 12.03 -10.19
CA GLY A 13 -7.60 10.71 -9.58
C GLY A 13 -8.94 9.99 -9.71
N THR A 14 -8.89 8.69 -9.42
CA THR A 14 -10.06 7.83 -9.32
C THR A 14 -10.02 7.05 -8.01
N PHE A 15 -11.14 6.44 -7.65
CA PHE A 15 -11.16 5.48 -6.56
C PHE A 15 -10.22 4.31 -6.89
N GLN A 16 -9.30 4.02 -5.96
CA GLN A 16 -8.37 2.91 -6.07
C GLN A 16 -8.82 1.80 -5.13
N SER A 17 -9.32 0.69 -5.69
CA SER A 17 -9.81 -0.46 -4.91
C SER A 17 -8.72 -1.11 -4.05
N ALA A 18 -7.48 -1.11 -4.53
CA ALA A 18 -6.28 -1.44 -3.79
C ALA A 18 -5.20 -0.41 -4.10
N ILE A 19 -4.44 0.00 -3.08
CA ILE A 19 -3.34 0.95 -3.22
C ILE A 19 -2.04 0.18 -2.92
N PRO A 20 -1.08 0.15 -3.87
CA PRO A 20 0.20 -0.52 -3.68
C PRO A 20 1.08 0.22 -2.66
N GLU A 21 2.26 -0.33 -2.39
CA GLU A 21 3.26 0.33 -1.56
C GLU A 21 3.64 1.71 -2.13
N VAL A 22 3.77 2.71 -1.26
CA VAL A 22 4.06 4.10 -1.64
C VAL A 22 5.50 4.50 -1.40
N ASP A 23 6.20 3.85 -0.48
CA ASP A 23 7.63 4.07 -0.28
C ASP A 23 8.45 3.29 -1.32
N ASP A 24 9.59 3.85 -1.69
CA ASP A 24 10.52 3.22 -2.62
C ASP A 24 11.23 2.05 -1.94
N LEU A 25 10.67 0.84 -2.09
CA LEU A 25 11.24 -0.41 -1.60
C LEU A 25 11.82 -1.22 -2.77
N GLU A 26 13.00 -1.79 -2.57
CA GLU A 26 13.59 -2.70 -3.54
C GLU A 26 12.80 -4.02 -3.56
N PRO A 27 12.10 -4.37 -4.65
CA PRO A 27 11.20 -5.53 -4.64
C PRO A 27 11.90 -6.85 -4.33
N SER A 28 13.20 -6.96 -4.63
CA SER A 28 14.06 -8.12 -4.35
C SER A 28 14.32 -8.36 -2.86
N LYS A 29 14.18 -7.33 -2.01
CA LYS A 29 14.41 -7.41 -0.57
C LYS A 29 13.15 -7.72 0.22
N VAL A 30 11.98 -7.48 -0.36
CA VAL A 30 10.69 -7.71 0.28
C VAL A 30 10.49 -9.20 0.51
N LYS A 31 10.31 -9.57 1.79
CA LYS A 31 10.05 -10.94 2.26
C LYS A 31 8.60 -11.14 2.70
N ARG A 32 7.88 -10.04 2.96
CA ARG A 32 6.50 -10.08 3.45
C ARG A 32 5.69 -8.93 2.86
N VAL A 33 4.50 -9.26 2.39
CA VAL A 33 3.46 -8.28 2.08
C VAL A 33 2.41 -8.32 3.19
N VAL A 34 2.09 -7.17 3.77
CA VAL A 34 1.03 -7.01 4.77
C VAL A 34 -0.14 -6.29 4.13
N PHE A 35 -1.28 -6.97 4.03
CA PHE A 35 -2.53 -6.36 3.60
C PHE A 35 -3.23 -5.69 4.79
N CYS A 36 -3.74 -4.47 4.57
CA CYS A 36 -4.49 -3.74 5.59
C CYS A 36 -5.60 -2.89 4.97
N ALA A 37 -6.52 -2.39 5.81
CA ALA A 37 -7.60 -1.50 5.39
C ALA A 37 -7.82 -0.41 6.45
N GLY A 38 -8.11 0.81 5.99
CA GLY A 38 -8.39 1.95 6.86
C GLY A 38 -7.17 2.42 7.66
N LYS A 39 -7.44 3.03 8.84
CA LYS A 39 -6.44 3.80 9.59
C LYS A 39 -5.20 3.03 10.05
N VAL A 40 -5.28 1.71 10.21
CA VAL A 40 -4.16 0.88 10.71
C VAL A 40 -2.95 0.93 9.78
N TYR A 41 -3.16 1.29 8.50
CA TYR A 41 -2.09 1.56 7.55
C TYR A 41 -1.07 2.57 8.09
N PHE A 42 -1.52 3.68 8.67
CA PHE A 42 -0.62 4.73 9.15
C PHE A 42 0.19 4.26 10.36
N ASP A 43 -0.44 3.52 11.27
CA ASP A 43 0.24 2.94 12.44
C ASP A 43 1.35 1.95 11.99
N LEU A 44 1.07 1.12 10.98
CA LEU A 44 2.05 0.19 10.40
C LEU A 44 3.16 0.91 9.64
N LEU A 45 2.82 1.95 8.87
CA LEU A 45 3.77 2.75 8.09
C LEU A 45 4.76 3.49 9.00
N GLU A 46 4.25 4.14 10.05
CA GLU A 46 5.08 4.82 11.05
C GLU A 46 6.02 3.82 11.72
N GLN A 47 5.52 2.66 12.14
CA GLN A 47 6.33 1.65 12.79
C GLN A 47 7.42 1.09 11.87
N ARG A 48 7.09 0.83 10.59
CA ARG A 48 8.07 0.36 9.60
C ARG A 48 9.18 1.39 9.39
N ARG A 49 8.82 2.66 9.20
CA ARG A 49 9.77 3.75 8.98
C ARG A 49 10.66 3.98 10.20
N ASN A 50 10.10 3.95 11.42
CA ASN A 50 10.85 4.08 12.66
C ASN A 50 11.87 2.95 12.87
N ASN A 51 11.56 1.76 12.35
CA ASN A 51 12.45 0.60 12.41
C ASN A 51 13.44 0.52 11.24
N GLU A 52 13.39 1.47 10.30
CA GLU A 52 14.19 1.47 9.06
C GLU A 52 14.07 0.13 8.29
N GLN A 53 12.87 -0.45 8.31
CA GLN A 53 12.62 -1.79 7.81
C GLN A 53 12.24 -1.78 6.32
N ASP A 54 13.05 -2.40 5.47
CA ASP A 54 12.91 -2.41 3.99
C ASP A 54 12.45 -3.75 3.41
N ASP A 55 12.21 -4.77 4.26
CA ASP A 55 11.83 -6.12 3.85
C ASP A 55 10.31 -6.39 3.94
N VAL A 56 9.51 -5.37 4.27
CA VAL A 56 8.04 -5.47 4.40
C VAL A 56 7.33 -4.39 3.58
N ALA A 57 6.55 -4.84 2.59
CA ALA A 57 5.63 -3.98 1.85
C ALA A 57 4.24 -3.98 2.50
N ILE A 58 3.57 -2.84 2.50
CA ILE A 58 2.23 -2.64 3.06
C ILE A 58 1.30 -2.27 1.90
N VAL A 59 0.33 -3.14 1.63
CA VAL A 59 -0.67 -2.93 0.56
C VAL A 59 -2.01 -2.64 1.21
N ARG A 60 -2.71 -1.61 0.73
CA ARG A 60 -4.02 -1.23 1.25
C ARG A 60 -5.12 -1.80 0.37
N ILE A 61 -6.13 -2.40 1.00
CA ILE A 61 -7.36 -2.86 0.34
C ILE A 61 -8.47 -1.91 0.76
N GLU A 62 -8.83 -0.98 -0.12
CA GLU A 62 -9.85 0.04 0.15
C GLU A 62 -11.26 -0.49 -0.13
N GLN A 63 -11.40 -1.39 -1.11
CA GLN A 63 -12.65 -2.07 -1.40
C GLN A 63 -12.61 -3.51 -0.90
N LEU A 64 -13.38 -3.82 0.15
CA LEU A 64 -13.48 -5.19 0.67
C LEU A 64 -14.53 -6.03 -0.08
N TYR A 65 -15.54 -5.38 -0.69
CA TYR A 65 -16.57 -6.06 -1.47
C TYR A 65 -17.15 -5.17 -2.59
N PRO A 66 -17.33 -5.71 -3.81
CA PRO A 66 -16.79 -6.98 -4.31
C PRO A 66 -15.26 -6.99 -4.25
N PHE A 67 -14.66 -8.15 -3.99
CA PHE A 67 -13.21 -8.21 -3.76
C PHE A 67 -12.42 -7.87 -5.04
N PRO A 68 -11.51 -6.88 -5.01
CA PRO A 68 -10.78 -6.38 -6.18
C PRO A 68 -9.56 -7.26 -6.49
N MET A 69 -9.82 -8.43 -7.07
CA MET A 69 -8.77 -9.42 -7.30
C MET A 69 -7.67 -8.92 -8.24
N GLU A 70 -8.03 -8.24 -9.32
CA GLU A 70 -7.09 -7.78 -10.34
C GLU A 70 -6.15 -6.69 -9.80
N GLU A 71 -6.69 -5.72 -9.06
CA GLU A 71 -5.93 -4.63 -8.45
C GLU A 71 -5.00 -5.14 -7.34
N VAL A 72 -5.48 -6.08 -6.52
CA VAL A 72 -4.64 -6.70 -5.48
C VAL A 72 -3.50 -7.51 -6.10
N GLN A 73 -3.77 -8.28 -7.17
CA GLN A 73 -2.73 -9.00 -7.90
C GLN A 73 -1.70 -8.07 -8.52
N ALA A 74 -2.15 -6.98 -9.15
CA ALA A 74 -1.26 -5.97 -9.71
C ALA A 74 -0.37 -5.33 -8.63
N ALA A 75 -0.92 -5.03 -7.45
CA ALA A 75 -0.19 -4.40 -6.35
C ALA A 75 0.95 -5.26 -5.77
N ILE A 76 0.87 -6.59 -5.91
CA ILE A 76 1.89 -7.52 -5.36
C ILE A 76 2.78 -8.17 -6.43
N ALA A 77 2.49 -7.96 -7.72
CA ALA A 77 3.15 -8.68 -8.82
C ALA A 77 4.67 -8.50 -8.87
N GLN A 78 5.18 -7.38 -8.35
CA GLN A 78 6.61 -7.07 -8.31
C GLN A 78 7.41 -7.85 -7.25
N TYR A 79 6.75 -8.43 -6.24
CA TYR A 79 7.41 -9.13 -5.14
C TYR A 79 7.48 -10.64 -5.44
N THR A 80 8.57 -11.09 -6.08
CA THR A 80 8.69 -12.46 -6.62
C THR A 80 9.67 -13.38 -5.90
N ASN A 81 10.23 -12.96 -4.76
CA ASN A 81 11.32 -13.68 -4.07
C ASN A 81 10.86 -14.86 -3.22
#